data_AF-A0A933XXT7-F1
#
_entry.id   AF-A0A933XXT7-F1
#
_cell.length_a   1.000
_cell.length_b   1.000
_cell.length_c   1.000
_cell.angle_alpha   90.00
_cell.angle_beta   90.00
_cell.angle_gamma   90.00
#
_symmetry.space_group_name_H-M   'P 1'
#
loop_
_entity.id
_entity.type
_entity.pdbx_description
1 polymer ?
#
loop_
_entity_poly.entity_id
_entity_poly.type
_entity_poly.pdbx_seq_one_letter_code
_entity_poly.pdbx_strand_id
1 'polypeptide(L)'
;MFAAACVLLASLAARQDPTTFGEGELDNPTEVEVSASAAGFLADADRQLAELRAGSVADADRDRAWNTIFDAWRYALESCTVDEWNLPDPSLDLAGKSASVAPDATDARRAEGIECAVLRRLRVLDEPERAAWNARFGARATEELARAADDVARWAAVERSYPATDAAARAAARLGD
;
A
#
# COMPACT_ATOMS: atom_id res chain seq x y z
N MET A 1 47.90 -22.55 -33.98
CA MET A 1 47.83 -21.26 -33.26
C MET A 1 46.92 -21.47 -32.05
N PHE A 2 47.44 -21.16 -30.86
CA PHE A 2 46.76 -20.98 -29.55
C PHE A 2 45.34 -20.38 -29.68
N ALA A 3 44.34 -20.57 -28.80
CA ALA A 3 44.20 -21.17 -27.47
C ALA A 3 42.70 -21.30 -27.12
N ALA A 4 42.40 -22.15 -26.13
CA ALA A 4 41.42 -22.08 -25.02
C ALA A 4 40.13 -21.23 -25.17
N ALA A 5 38.95 -21.59 -24.64
CA ALA A 5 38.67 -22.39 -23.44
C ALA A 5 37.21 -22.87 -23.45
N CYS A 6 36.98 -23.96 -22.72
CA CYS A 6 35.69 -24.49 -22.27
C CYS A 6 34.81 -23.42 -21.63
N VAL A 7 33.48 -23.55 -21.73
CA VAL A 7 32.60 -23.86 -20.58
C VAL A 7 31.33 -24.52 -21.11
N LEU A 8 31.00 -25.66 -20.50
CA LEU A 8 29.76 -26.41 -20.63
C LEU A 8 28.55 -25.58 -20.17
N LEU A 9 27.38 -25.80 -20.75
CA LEU A 9 26.29 -26.50 -20.06
C LEU A 9 25.06 -26.64 -20.96
N ALA A 10 24.50 -27.84 -20.90
CA ALA A 10 23.43 -28.39 -21.71
C ALA A 10 22.15 -27.54 -21.72
N SER A 11 21.72 -27.13 -22.91
CA SER A 11 20.31 -26.76 -23.16
C SER A 11 19.52 -28.06 -23.31
N LEU A 12 18.84 -28.45 -22.23
CA LEU A 12 17.91 -29.56 -22.20
C LEU A 12 16.69 -29.19 -23.05
N ALA A 13 16.64 -29.73 -24.27
CA ALA A 13 15.42 -29.77 -25.06
C ALA A 13 14.53 -30.91 -24.52
N ALA A 14 13.36 -30.58 -23.98
CA ALA A 14 12.23 -31.50 -23.92
C ALA A 14 10.92 -30.67 -23.92
N ARG A 15 10.28 -30.51 -25.09
CA ARG A 15 9.15 -31.35 -25.53
C ARG A 15 7.84 -30.92 -24.86
N GLN A 16 7.15 -29.95 -25.46
CA GLN A 16 5.73 -29.72 -25.20
C GLN A 16 4.95 -30.38 -26.34
N ASP A 17 4.19 -31.42 -26.02
CA ASP A 17 3.03 -31.82 -26.81
C ASP A 17 1.75 -31.40 -26.06
N PRO A 18 0.66 -31.09 -26.80
CA PRO A 18 -0.46 -30.29 -26.35
C PRO A 18 -1.57 -31.14 -25.68
N THR A 19 -2.55 -30.46 -25.09
CA THR A 19 -3.84 -30.93 -24.55
C THR A 19 -3.89 -31.36 -23.08
N THR A 20 -4.15 -30.36 -22.21
CA THR A 20 -5.17 -30.50 -21.16
C THR A 20 -5.73 -29.09 -20.88
N PHE A 21 -6.94 -28.80 -21.37
CA PHE A 21 -7.78 -27.76 -20.79
C PHE A 21 -8.25 -28.29 -19.43
N GLY A 22 -7.44 -28.09 -18.40
CA GLY A 22 -7.89 -28.08 -17.02
C GLY A 22 -7.80 -26.64 -16.57
N GLU A 23 -8.91 -26.06 -16.10
CA GLU A 23 -8.84 -24.87 -15.25
C GLU A 23 -7.89 -25.24 -14.10
N GLY A 24 -6.67 -24.72 -14.17
CA GLY A 24 -5.71 -24.86 -13.09
C GLY A 24 -6.33 -24.24 -11.85
N GLU A 25 -6.22 -24.97 -10.74
CA GLU A 25 -6.44 -24.47 -9.39
C GLU A 25 -5.91 -23.04 -9.31
N LEU A 26 -6.79 -22.06 -9.05
CA LEU A 26 -6.41 -20.67 -8.81
C LEU A 26 -5.70 -20.56 -7.46
N ASP A 27 -4.64 -21.35 -7.28
CA ASP A 27 -3.52 -21.03 -6.42
C ASP A 27 -2.80 -19.86 -7.09
N ASN A 28 -3.37 -18.68 -6.91
CA ASN A 28 -2.62 -17.45 -7.00
C ASN A 28 -2.33 -16.98 -5.57
N PRO A 29 -1.44 -17.64 -4.79
CA PRO A 29 -0.81 -16.98 -3.67
C PRO A 29 0.14 -15.95 -4.27
N THR A 30 -0.40 -14.84 -4.76
CA THR A 30 0.40 -13.65 -4.95
C THR A 30 0.74 -13.20 -3.53
N GLU A 31 1.82 -13.75 -2.96
CA GLU A 31 2.51 -13.08 -1.88
C GLU A 31 2.86 -11.71 -2.44
N VAL A 32 2.05 -10.73 -2.07
CA VAL A 32 2.33 -9.34 -2.38
C VAL A 32 3.63 -9.05 -1.65
N GLU A 33 4.73 -8.95 -2.40
CA GLU A 33 6.01 -8.54 -1.86
C GLU A 33 5.89 -7.06 -1.50
N VAL A 34 5.39 -6.80 -0.30
CA VAL A 34 5.27 -5.45 0.23
C VAL A 34 6.67 -4.86 0.29
N SER A 35 6.85 -3.69 -0.31
CA SER A 35 8.09 -2.93 -0.25
C SER A 35 8.53 -2.82 1.21
N ALA A 36 9.71 -3.38 1.53
CA ALA A 36 10.24 -3.38 2.90
C ALA A 36 10.32 -1.95 3.48
N SER A 37 10.52 -0.96 2.61
CA SER A 37 10.47 0.46 2.95
C SER A 37 9.06 0.92 3.35
N ALA A 38 8.04 0.58 2.55
CA ALA A 38 6.65 0.95 2.83
C ALA A 38 6.16 0.33 4.15
N ALA A 39 6.46 -0.97 4.35
CA ALA A 39 6.18 -1.66 5.61
C ALA A 39 6.94 -1.03 6.79
N GLY A 40 8.21 -0.66 6.60
CA GLY A 40 9.01 0.01 7.62
C GLY A 40 8.43 1.36 8.05
N PHE A 41 8.01 2.19 7.11
CA PHE A 41 7.36 3.47 7.41
C PHE A 41 6.03 3.29 8.17
N LEU A 42 5.22 2.30 7.76
CA LEU A 42 3.95 2.03 8.43
C LEU A 42 4.15 1.53 9.85
N ALA A 43 5.10 0.61 10.08
CA ALA A 43 5.42 0.10 11.40
C ALA A 43 5.96 1.20 12.33
N ASP A 44 6.80 2.10 11.80
CA ASP A 44 7.31 3.23 12.56
C ASP A 44 6.20 4.22 12.94
N ALA A 45 5.29 4.52 12.01
CA ALA A 45 4.12 5.36 12.26
C ALA A 45 3.20 4.75 13.34
N ASP A 46 2.97 3.43 13.28
CA ASP A 46 2.14 2.73 14.27
C ASP A 46 2.75 2.76 15.67
N ARG A 47 4.07 2.60 15.77
CA ARG A 47 4.80 2.72 17.04
C ARG A 47 4.66 4.13 17.61
N GLN A 48 4.88 5.16 16.80
CA GLN A 48 4.74 6.55 17.23
C GLN A 48 3.30 6.90 17.62
N LEU A 49 2.31 6.39 16.89
CA LEU A 49 0.90 6.58 17.22
C LEU A 49 0.55 5.92 18.56
N ALA A 50 1.10 4.73 18.84
CA ALA A 50 0.91 4.06 20.12
C ALA A 50 1.53 4.85 21.28
N GLU A 51 2.75 5.38 21.11
CA GLU A 51 3.42 6.23 22.10
C GLU A 51 2.63 7.53 22.37
N LEU A 52 2.13 8.17 21.31
CA LEU A 52 1.30 9.38 21.40
C LEU A 52 -0.01 9.10 22.14
N ARG A 53 -0.70 8.00 21.82
CA ARG A 53 -1.96 7.60 22.47
C ARG A 53 -1.77 7.12 23.91
N ALA A 54 -0.62 6.54 24.23
CA ALA A 54 -0.26 6.19 25.59
C ALA A 54 0.07 7.42 26.46
N GLY A 55 0.08 8.63 25.89
CA GLY A 55 0.43 9.85 26.61
C GLY A 55 1.92 9.95 26.93
N SER A 56 2.77 9.20 26.21
CA SER A 56 4.23 9.22 26.41
C SER A 56 4.90 10.44 25.75
N VAL A 57 4.17 11.16 24.90
CA VAL A 57 4.62 12.39 24.23
C VAL A 57 4.13 13.58 25.04
N ALA A 58 5.04 14.51 25.37
CA ALA A 58 4.70 15.75 26.05
C ALA A 58 3.76 16.60 25.18
N ASP A 59 2.82 17.32 25.81
CA ASP A 59 1.82 18.13 25.08
C ASP A 59 2.45 19.13 24.10
N ALA A 60 3.58 19.74 24.47
CA ALA A 60 4.33 20.67 23.62
C ALA A 60 4.90 20.05 22.34
N ASP A 61 5.07 18.73 22.30
CA ASP A 61 5.63 17.99 21.15
C ASP A 61 4.55 17.23 20.35
N ARG A 62 3.28 17.28 20.76
CA ARG A 62 2.19 16.52 20.10
C ARG A 62 2.01 16.88 18.63
N ASP A 63 2.07 18.15 18.28
CA ASP A 63 1.97 18.59 16.88
C ASP A 63 3.12 18.05 16.04
N ARG A 64 4.34 18.00 16.60
CA ARG A 64 5.49 17.41 15.93
C ARG A 64 5.29 15.90 15.75
N ALA A 65 4.82 15.20 16.77
CA ALA A 65 4.56 13.77 16.70
C ALA A 65 3.51 13.43 15.62
N TRP A 66 2.40 14.17 15.57
CA TRP A 66 1.40 14.02 14.51
C TRP A 66 1.97 14.23 13.12
N ASN A 67 2.76 15.28 12.94
CA ASN A 67 3.42 15.56 11.67
C ASN A 67 4.34 14.42 11.23
N THR A 68 5.08 13.81 12.16
CA THR A 68 5.95 12.66 11.85
C THR A 68 5.15 11.42 11.49
N ILE A 69 4.06 11.12 12.20
CA ILE A 69 3.14 10.00 11.88
C ILE A 69 2.55 10.19 10.48
N PHE A 70 2.06 11.39 10.18
CA PHE A 70 1.45 11.71 8.89
C PHE A 70 2.46 11.65 7.73
N ASP A 71 3.68 12.12 7.94
CA ASP A 71 4.76 11.96 6.96
C ASP A 71 5.08 10.49 6.70
N ALA A 72 5.18 9.68 7.76
CA ALA A 72 5.46 8.26 7.64
C ALA A 72 4.35 7.53 6.86
N TRP A 73 3.08 7.86 7.09
CA TRP A 73 1.97 7.33 6.28
C TRP A 73 2.08 7.74 4.81
N ARG A 74 2.38 9.02 4.51
CA ARG A 74 2.60 9.46 3.13
C ARG A 74 3.77 8.73 2.48
N TYR A 75 4.90 8.57 3.19
CA TYR A 75 6.06 7.85 2.67
C TYR A 75 5.76 6.36 2.44
N ALA A 76 4.94 5.74 3.29
CA ALA A 76 4.48 4.38 3.06
C ALA A 76 3.68 4.27 1.75
N LEU A 77 2.76 5.20 1.52
CA LEU A 77 1.96 5.27 0.28
C LEU A 77 2.82 5.52 -0.97
N GLU A 78 3.82 6.39 -0.87
CA GLU A 78 4.74 6.71 -1.99
C GLU A 78 5.74 5.58 -2.28
N SER A 79 6.07 4.76 -1.28
CA SER A 79 7.03 3.66 -1.41
C SER A 79 6.38 2.32 -1.80
N CYS A 80 5.05 2.28 -1.85
CA CYS A 80 4.25 1.13 -2.25
C CYS A 80 4.21 1.04 -3.78
N THR A 81 4.65 -0.08 -4.36
CA THR A 81 4.59 -0.30 -5.82
C THR A 81 3.18 -0.70 -6.28
N VAL A 82 2.83 -0.51 -7.55
CA VAL A 82 1.47 -0.78 -8.08
C VAL A 82 1.04 -2.25 -7.90
N ASP A 83 1.99 -3.20 -7.86
CA ASP A 83 1.70 -4.61 -7.64
C ASP A 83 1.33 -4.94 -6.17
N GLU A 84 1.57 -3.99 -5.25
CA GLU A 84 1.19 -4.06 -3.84
C GLU A 84 -0.26 -3.60 -3.56
N TRP A 85 -1.00 -3.29 -4.62
CA TRP A 85 -2.38 -2.80 -4.61
C TRP A 85 -3.42 -3.89 -4.84
N ASN A 86 -3.04 -5.17 -4.76
CA ASN A 86 -4.00 -6.27 -4.83
C ASN A 86 -4.92 -6.24 -3.61
N LEU A 87 -6.01 -5.48 -3.75
CA LEU A 87 -7.16 -5.46 -2.86
C LEU A 87 -7.70 -6.88 -2.75
N PRO A 88 -7.85 -7.47 -1.54
CA PRO A 88 -8.82 -8.54 -1.40
C PRO A 88 -10.19 -7.96 -1.75
N ASP A 89 -10.81 -8.55 -2.76
CA ASP A 89 -12.14 -8.23 -3.25
C ASP A 89 -13.13 -8.11 -2.06
N PRO A 90 -13.82 -6.97 -1.86
CA PRO A 90 -14.81 -6.82 -0.79
C PRO A 90 -16.04 -7.72 -0.97
N SER A 91 -16.17 -8.44 -2.09
CA SER A 91 -17.20 -9.43 -2.37
C SER A 91 -16.79 -10.88 -2.08
N LEU A 92 -15.58 -11.13 -1.56
CA LEU A 92 -15.22 -12.43 -0.98
C LEU A 92 -15.94 -12.62 0.36
N ASP A 93 -17.17 -13.08 0.20
CA ASP A 93 -18.04 -13.65 1.20
C ASP A 93 -17.26 -14.57 2.15
N LEU A 94 -17.19 -14.19 3.43
CA LEU A 94 -16.69 -15.01 4.53
C LEU A 94 -17.61 -16.21 4.83
N ALA A 95 -18.66 -16.43 4.03
CA ALA A 95 -19.46 -17.65 4.06
C ALA A 95 -18.88 -18.73 3.13
N GLY A 96 -17.89 -19.50 3.63
CA GLY A 96 -17.75 -20.88 3.14
C GLY A 96 -16.37 -21.41 2.77
N LYS A 97 -15.25 -20.81 3.21
CA LYS A 97 -13.95 -21.51 3.14
C LYS A 97 -13.38 -21.79 4.52
N SER A 98 -13.55 -23.06 4.90
CA SER A 98 -12.86 -23.86 5.90
C SER A 98 -11.88 -23.13 6.81
N ALA A 99 -12.21 -23.13 8.10
CA ALA A 99 -11.30 -22.88 9.21
C ALA A 99 -10.07 -23.81 9.13
N SER A 100 -9.01 -23.36 8.47
CA SER A 100 -7.66 -23.70 8.92
C SER A 100 -7.25 -22.60 9.88
N VAL A 101 -7.41 -22.89 11.17
CA VAL A 101 -6.99 -22.04 12.28
C VAL A 101 -5.47 -21.89 12.23
N ALA A 102 -4.98 -20.78 11.66
CA ALA A 102 -3.64 -20.29 11.94
C ALA A 102 -3.70 -19.51 13.27
N PRO A 103 -2.97 -19.90 14.31
CA PRO A 103 -3.02 -19.26 15.62
C PRO A 103 -2.07 -18.07 15.64
N ASP A 104 -2.34 -17.05 14.83
CA ASP A 104 -1.81 -15.73 15.14
C ASP A 104 -2.61 -14.63 14.42
N ALA A 105 -3.16 -13.69 15.19
CA ALA A 105 -3.84 -12.50 14.67
C ALA A 105 -2.87 -11.56 13.89
N THR A 106 -1.60 -11.96 13.78
CA THR A 106 -0.53 -11.34 13.03
C THR A 106 -0.60 -11.66 11.53
N ASP A 107 -1.16 -12.80 11.14
CA ASP A 107 -1.13 -13.27 9.75
C ASP A 107 -2.25 -12.65 8.90
N ALA A 108 -3.42 -12.40 9.48
CA ALA A 108 -4.50 -11.64 8.83
C ALA A 108 -4.10 -10.20 8.51
N ARG A 109 -3.07 -9.66 9.20
CA ARG A 109 -2.48 -8.35 8.90
C ARG A 109 -1.50 -8.36 7.73
N ARG A 110 -0.95 -9.51 7.32
CA ARG A 110 -0.03 -9.59 6.18
C ARG A 110 -0.73 -9.41 4.83
N ALA A 111 -2.05 -9.61 4.77
CA ALA A 111 -2.83 -9.48 3.53
C ALA A 111 -3.45 -8.09 3.34
N GLU A 112 -3.26 -7.15 4.27
CA GLU A 112 -3.71 -5.76 4.08
C GLU A 112 -2.65 -4.98 3.30
N GLY A 113 -2.94 -4.60 2.07
CA GLY A 113 -2.09 -3.69 1.29
C GLY A 113 -1.86 -2.38 2.05
N ILE A 114 -0.68 -1.78 1.88
CA ILE A 114 -0.26 -0.55 2.60
C ILE A 114 -1.29 0.58 2.46
N GLU A 115 -1.90 0.71 1.29
CA GLU A 115 -2.94 1.70 1.04
C GLU A 115 -4.16 1.48 1.95
N CYS A 116 -4.73 0.27 1.98
CA CYS A 116 -5.86 -0.07 2.83
C CYS A 116 -5.56 0.21 4.31
N ALA A 117 -4.34 -0.14 4.74
CA ALA A 117 -3.86 0.10 6.08
C ALA A 117 -3.86 1.60 6.43
N VAL A 118 -3.35 2.46 5.55
CA VAL A 118 -3.33 3.91 5.77
C VAL A 118 -4.73 4.50 5.70
N LEU A 119 -5.56 4.10 4.72
CA LEU A 119 -6.95 4.58 4.60
C LEU A 119 -7.78 4.26 5.83
N ARG A 120 -7.64 3.05 6.39
CA ARG A 120 -8.33 2.65 7.63
C ARG A 120 -7.89 3.50 8.82
N ARG A 121 -6.60 3.85 8.91
CA ARG A 121 -6.08 4.73 9.97
C ARG A 121 -6.62 6.16 9.83
N LEU A 122 -6.62 6.70 8.61
CA LEU A 122 -7.20 8.02 8.34
C LEU A 122 -8.70 8.08 8.65
N ARG A 123 -9.43 6.98 8.38
CA ARG A 123 -10.87 6.89 8.67
C ARG A 123 -11.21 6.91 10.16
N VAL A 124 -10.31 6.44 11.03
CA VAL A 124 -10.53 6.42 12.48
C VAL A 124 -9.98 7.65 13.21
N LEU A 125 -9.33 8.56 12.49
CA LEU A 125 -8.94 9.85 13.06
C LEU A 125 -10.17 10.62 13.53
N ASP A 126 -10.06 11.40 14.60
CA ASP A 126 -11.09 12.35 15.00
C ASP A 126 -11.05 13.62 14.12
N GLU A 127 -11.99 14.55 14.35
CA GLU A 127 -12.07 15.78 13.54
C GLU A 127 -10.82 16.67 13.66
N PRO A 128 -10.28 16.95 14.87
CA PRO A 128 -8.99 17.64 15.00
C PRO A 128 -7.83 16.95 14.26
N GLU A 129 -7.72 15.63 14.37
CA GLU A 129 -6.64 14.85 13.72
C GLU A 129 -6.77 14.88 12.19
N ARG A 130 -7.99 14.77 11.65
CA ARG A 130 -8.26 14.95 10.21
C ARG A 130 -7.96 16.35 9.73
N ALA A 131 -8.29 17.37 10.53
CA ALA A 131 -7.96 18.75 10.20
C ALA A 131 -6.45 18.97 10.17
N ALA A 132 -5.69 18.32 11.06
CA ALA A 132 -4.22 18.37 11.06
C ALA A 132 -3.61 17.69 9.83
N TRP A 133 -4.15 16.54 9.39
CA TRP A 133 -3.77 15.92 8.12
C TRP A 133 -3.99 16.87 6.92
N ASN A 134 -5.18 17.49 6.85
CA ASN A 134 -5.52 18.43 5.80
C ASN A 134 -4.68 19.71 5.85
N ALA A 135 -4.40 20.25 7.04
CA ALA A 135 -3.52 21.40 7.20
C ALA A 135 -2.09 21.10 6.71
N ARG A 136 -1.63 19.86 6.92
CA ARG A 136 -0.30 19.43 6.50
C ARG A 136 -0.18 19.22 4.98
N PHE A 137 -1.16 18.55 4.37
CA PHE A 137 -1.02 18.08 2.99
C PHE A 137 -2.00 18.69 1.98
N GLY A 138 -3.08 19.35 2.41
CA GLY A 138 -4.13 19.84 1.52
C GLY A 138 -3.65 20.84 0.48
N ALA A 139 -2.77 21.78 0.87
CA ALA A 139 -2.19 22.75 -0.06
C ALA A 139 -1.32 22.05 -1.12
N ARG A 140 -0.44 21.14 -0.69
CA ARG A 140 0.42 20.38 -1.60
C ARG A 140 -0.41 19.50 -2.54
N ALA A 141 -1.40 18.78 -2.03
CA ALA A 141 -2.29 17.95 -2.84
C ALA A 141 -3.04 18.78 -3.90
N THR A 142 -3.46 20.00 -3.55
CA THR A 142 -4.10 20.93 -4.49
C THR A 142 -3.13 21.38 -5.59
N GLU A 143 -1.89 21.69 -5.24
CA GLU A 143 -0.86 22.06 -6.22
C GLU A 143 -0.54 20.89 -7.16
N GLU A 144 -0.38 19.67 -6.64
CA GLU A 144 -0.11 18.49 -7.47
C GLU A 144 -1.29 18.18 -8.41
N LEU A 145 -2.54 18.31 -7.93
CA LEU A 145 -3.72 18.16 -8.78
C LEU A 145 -3.76 19.21 -9.90
N ALA A 146 -3.37 20.46 -9.61
CA ALA A 146 -3.30 21.50 -10.61
C ALA A 146 -2.20 21.21 -11.66
N ARG A 147 -1.05 20.69 -11.24
CA ARG A 147 0.05 20.27 -12.13
C ARG A 147 -0.27 19.02 -12.94
N ALA A 148 -1.18 18.18 -12.45
CA ALA A 148 -1.62 16.98 -13.16
C ALA A 148 -2.34 17.31 -14.48
N ALA A 149 -2.97 18.48 -14.60
CA ALA A 149 -3.76 18.86 -15.78
C ALA A 149 -4.74 17.73 -16.16
N ASP A 150 -4.69 17.19 -17.39
CA ASP A 150 -5.50 16.08 -17.90
C ASP A 150 -4.77 14.72 -17.90
N ASP A 151 -3.70 14.58 -17.11
CA ASP A 151 -2.93 13.34 -17.00
C ASP A 151 -3.55 12.42 -15.94
N VAL A 152 -4.26 11.39 -16.43
CA VAL A 152 -4.92 10.35 -15.63
C VAL A 152 -3.97 9.67 -14.65
N ALA A 153 -2.74 9.37 -15.05
CA ALA A 153 -1.77 8.71 -14.17
C ALA A 153 -1.36 9.62 -13.00
N ARG A 154 -1.31 10.94 -13.24
CA ARG A 154 -1.04 11.92 -12.19
C ARG A 154 -2.23 12.14 -11.27
N TRP A 155 -3.47 12.06 -11.76
CA TRP A 155 -4.64 12.08 -10.89
C TRP A 155 -4.65 10.89 -9.93
N ALA A 156 -4.40 9.68 -10.45
CA ALA A 156 -4.27 8.48 -9.61
C ALA A 156 -3.13 8.61 -8.59
N ALA A 157 -2.02 9.25 -8.96
CA ALA A 157 -0.93 9.53 -8.01
C ALA A 157 -1.35 10.52 -6.90
N VAL A 158 -2.14 11.55 -7.21
CA VAL A 158 -2.64 12.52 -6.21
C VAL A 158 -3.59 11.84 -5.23
N GLU A 159 -4.54 11.04 -5.73
CA GLU A 159 -5.46 10.27 -4.90
C GLU A 159 -4.70 9.37 -3.92
N ARG A 160 -3.70 8.64 -4.45
CA ARG A 160 -2.85 7.72 -3.71
C ARG A 160 -2.00 8.40 -2.64
N SER A 161 -1.34 9.51 -2.97
CA SER A 161 -0.35 10.14 -2.08
C SER A 161 -0.99 11.02 -1.02
N TYR A 162 -2.21 11.52 -1.26
CA TYR A 162 -2.88 12.47 -0.37
C TYR A 162 -4.33 12.07 -0.06
N PRO A 163 -4.60 10.82 0.34
CA PRO A 163 -5.96 10.36 0.60
C PRO A 163 -6.67 11.21 1.65
N ALA A 164 -8.00 11.25 1.58
CA ALA A 164 -8.85 12.04 2.48
C ALA A 164 -8.59 13.57 2.47
N THR A 165 -7.96 14.09 1.41
CA THR A 165 -7.93 15.53 1.11
C THR A 165 -8.94 15.89 0.04
N ASP A 166 -9.39 17.16 0.00
CA ASP A 166 -10.30 17.66 -1.05
C ASP A 166 -9.74 17.46 -2.46
N ALA A 167 -8.42 17.60 -2.62
CA ALA A 167 -7.76 17.38 -3.91
C ALA A 167 -7.79 15.92 -4.34
N ALA A 168 -7.57 14.98 -3.43
CA ALA A 168 -7.72 13.55 -3.72
C ALA A 168 -9.18 13.19 -4.07
N ALA A 169 -10.17 13.76 -3.38
CA ALA A 169 -11.58 13.54 -3.73
C ALA A 169 -11.92 14.04 -5.15
N ARG A 170 -11.37 15.20 -5.55
CA ARG A 170 -11.52 15.72 -6.91
C ARG A 170 -10.78 14.89 -7.95
N ALA A 171 -9.59 14.38 -7.62
CA ALA A 171 -8.84 13.48 -8.49
C ALA A 171 -9.63 12.19 -8.74
N ALA A 172 -10.16 11.57 -7.68
CA ALA A 172 -10.99 10.37 -7.76
C ALA A 172 -12.26 10.61 -8.60
N ALA A 173 -12.93 11.76 -8.44
CA ALA A 173 -14.08 12.10 -9.26
C ALA A 173 -13.73 12.15 -10.76
N ARG A 174 -12.59 12.73 -11.15
CA ARG A 174 -12.14 12.79 -12.54
C ARG A 174 -11.73 11.43 -13.13
N LEU A 175 -11.37 10.46 -12.29
CA LEU A 175 -11.07 9.09 -12.73
C LEU A 175 -12.34 8.28 -13.00
N GLY A 176 -13.47 8.67 -12.40
CA GLY A 176 -14.75 7.98 -12.56
C GLY A 176 -15.65 8.52 -13.68
N ASP A 177 -15.30 9.66 -14.28
CA ASP A 177 -15.98 10.30 -15.42
C ASP A 177 -15.43 9.79 -16.78
#